data_AF-A0A9D1B4L0-F1
#
_entry.id   AF-A0A9D1B4L0-F1
#
_cell.length_a   1.000
_cell.length_b   1.000
_cell.length_c   1.000
_cell.angle_alpha   90.00
_cell.angle_beta   90.00
_cell.angle_gamma   90.00
#
_symmetry.space_group_name_H-M   'P 1'
#
loop_
_entity.id
_entity.type
_entity.pdbx_description
1 polymer ?
#
loop_
_entity_poly.entity_id
_entity_poly.type
_entity_poly.pdbx_seq_one_letter_code
_entity_poly.pdbx_strand_id
1 'polypeptide(L)'
;GSVDKVEAWLDKRLADKQVIWGFGHREYKVKDPRADILQSLLEQLREHRSGNVSPLYDIAVKLEQCASERLAEKGVYPNVDFYSGLLYAELSIPRDQFTSIFAIARTAGWLAHWKEQISNNRIYRPTQEYIGPDLREYRAITER
;
A
#
# COMPACT_ATOMS: atom_id res chain seq x y z
N GLY A 1 15.32 11.53 -7.22
CA GLY A 1 15.29 12.17 -5.90
C GLY A 1 16.66 12.03 -5.27
N SER A 2 16.94 12.75 -4.18
CA SER A 2 18.14 12.56 -3.36
C SER A 2 17.74 12.46 -1.88
N VAL A 3 18.58 11.82 -1.08
CA VAL A 3 18.35 11.61 0.36
C VAL A 3 18.10 12.95 1.08
N ASP A 4 18.86 13.99 0.73
CA ASP A 4 18.77 15.32 1.36
C ASP A 4 17.43 16.04 1.15
N LYS A 5 16.67 15.65 0.11
CA LYS A 5 15.37 16.27 -0.22
C LYS A 5 14.19 15.55 0.42
N VAL A 6 14.41 14.41 1.08
CA VAL A 6 13.34 13.56 1.63
C VAL A 6 12.53 14.30 2.68
N GLU A 7 13.20 14.95 3.63
CA GLU A 7 12.53 15.64 4.74
C GLU A 7 11.65 16.79 4.26
N ALA A 8 12.21 17.69 3.45
CA ALA A 8 11.46 18.81 2.88
C ALA A 8 10.29 18.34 2.00
N TRP A 9 10.45 17.23 1.27
CA TRP A 9 9.38 16.64 0.47
C TRP A 9 8.26 16.06 1.35
N LEU A 10 8.62 15.35 2.42
CA LEU A 10 7.69 14.75 3.37
C LEU A 10 6.88 15.83 4.08
N ASP A 11 7.53 16.87 4.59
CA ASP A 11 6.87 17.97 5.30
C ASP A 11 5.85 18.68 4.41
N LYS A 12 6.22 18.95 3.15
CA LYS A 12 5.29 19.53 2.18
C LYS A 12 4.09 18.62 1.92
N ARG A 13 4.31 17.33 1.68
CA ARG A 13 3.23 16.34 1.45
C ARG A 13 2.26 16.26 2.63
N LEU A 14 2.80 16.28 3.86
CA LEU A 14 2.01 16.25 5.07
C LEU A 14 1.21 17.54 5.29
N ALA A 15 1.82 18.70 5.03
CA ALA A 15 1.12 19.99 5.06
C ALA A 15 -0.05 20.02 4.06
N ASP A 16 0.14 19.44 2.88
CA ASP A 16 -0.88 19.32 1.84
C ASP A 16 -1.92 18.19 2.11
N LYS A 17 -1.84 17.52 3.27
CA LYS A 17 -2.70 16.37 3.66
C LYS A 17 -2.72 15.25 2.63
N GLN A 18 -1.61 15.05 1.91
CA GLN A 18 -1.49 14.03 0.88
C GLN A 18 -1.05 12.69 1.48
N VAL A 19 -1.56 11.60 0.91
CA VAL A 19 -1.17 10.24 1.28
C VAL A 19 0.29 10.00 0.87
N ILE A 20 1.02 9.29 1.73
CA ILE A 20 2.35 8.77 1.46
C ILE A 20 2.19 7.32 1.02
N TRP A 21 2.56 7.03 -0.22
CA TRP A 21 2.44 5.70 -0.80
C TRP A 21 3.31 4.70 -0.04
N GLY A 22 2.76 3.50 0.20
CA GLY A 22 3.43 2.45 0.99
C GLY A 22 3.35 2.65 2.51
N PHE A 23 2.62 3.65 3.00
CA PHE A 23 2.40 3.86 4.43
C PHE A 23 0.94 3.65 4.81
N GLY A 24 0.74 3.15 6.03
CA GLY A 24 -0.55 2.88 6.62
C GLY A 24 -1.08 1.49 6.25
N HIS A 25 -1.77 0.90 7.21
CA HIS A 25 -2.45 -0.37 7.07
C HIS A 25 -3.75 -0.31 7.87
N ARG A 26 -4.79 -1.01 7.39
CA ARG A 26 -6.08 -1.03 8.09
C ARG A 26 -5.96 -1.76 9.43
N GLU A 27 -5.28 -2.90 9.42
CA GLU A 27 -5.06 -3.77 10.58
C GLU A 27 -3.79 -3.41 11.39
N TYR A 28 -2.64 -3.17 10.75
CA TYR A 28 -1.39 -2.87 11.47
C TYR A 28 -1.31 -1.40 11.90
N LYS A 29 -1.02 -1.19 13.20
CA LYS A 29 -0.66 0.11 13.82
C LYS A 29 0.81 0.18 14.21
N VAL A 30 1.60 -0.74 13.67
CA VAL A 30 3.05 -0.88 13.82
C VAL A 30 3.60 -1.18 12.43
N LYS A 31 4.93 -1.26 12.31
CA LYS A 31 5.56 -1.70 11.07
C LYS A 31 5.04 -3.09 10.67
N ASP A 32 4.66 -3.22 9.41
CA ASP A 32 4.15 -4.47 8.87
C ASP A 32 5.27 -5.52 8.88
N PRO A 33 5.08 -6.69 9.51
CA PRO A 33 6.14 -7.71 9.59
C PRO A 33 6.61 -8.19 8.21
N ARG A 34 5.77 -8.07 7.17
CA ARG A 34 6.16 -8.39 5.79
C ARG A 34 7.09 -7.33 5.20
N ALA A 35 6.95 -6.07 5.62
CA ALA A 35 7.85 -5.01 5.22
C ALA A 35 9.25 -5.23 5.81
N ASP A 36 9.35 -5.71 7.06
CA ASP A 36 10.62 -6.09 7.69
C ASP A 36 11.32 -7.22 6.92
N ILE A 37 10.58 -8.26 6.52
CA ILE A 37 11.12 -9.36 5.73
C ILE A 37 11.63 -8.86 4.38
N LEU A 38 10.86 -8.01 3.68
CA LEU A 38 11.26 -7.46 2.38
C LEU A 38 12.48 -6.54 2.48
N GLN A 39 12.58 -5.76 3.55
CA GLN A 39 13.76 -4.94 3.82
C GLN A 39 15.00 -5.82 4.06
N SER A 40 14.87 -6.90 4.82
CA SER A 40 15.97 -7.86 5.03
C SER A 40 16.44 -8.50 3.73
N LEU A 41 15.51 -8.86 2.83
CA LEU A 41 15.85 -9.38 1.50
C LEU A 41 16.58 -8.35 0.62
N LEU A 42 16.20 -7.08 0.72
CA LEU A 42 16.90 -5.99 0.04
C LEU A 42 18.33 -5.82 0.56
N GLU A 43 18.54 -5.89 1.88
CA GLU A 43 19.89 -5.84 2.46
C GLU A 43 20.74 -7.05 2.04
N GLN A 44 20.19 -8.26 2.03
CA GLN A 44 20.90 -9.44 1.52
C GLN A 44 21.28 -9.28 0.04
N LEU A 45 20.38 -8.73 -0.78
CA LEU A 45 20.66 -8.45 -2.19
C LEU A 45 21.76 -7.39 -2.34
N ARG A 46 21.75 -6.36 -1.49
CA ARG A 46 22.78 -5.32 -1.44
C ARG A 46 24.14 -5.89 -1.10
N GLU A 47 24.23 -6.73 -0.07
CA GLU A 47 25.46 -7.42 0.31
C GLU A 47 25.97 -8.30 -0.84
N HIS A 48 25.09 -9.08 -1.47
CA HIS A 48 25.43 -9.95 -2.59
C HIS A 48 25.98 -9.16 -3.80
N ARG A 49 25.48 -7.94 -4.03
CA ARG A 49 25.94 -7.04 -5.10
C ARG A 49 27.09 -6.13 -4.67
N SER A 50 27.75 -6.39 -3.55
CA SER A 50 28.84 -5.57 -3.01
C SER A 50 28.45 -4.09 -2.85
N GLY A 51 27.23 -3.84 -2.39
CA GLY A 51 26.69 -2.49 -2.17
C GLY A 51 26.04 -1.86 -3.40
N ASN A 52 26.05 -2.53 -4.57
CA ASN A 52 25.50 -1.99 -5.81
C ASN A 52 23.98 -2.26 -5.92
N VAL A 53 23.20 -1.44 -5.22
CA VAL A 53 21.74 -1.34 -5.34
C VAL A 53 21.35 0.10 -5.69
N SER A 54 20.13 0.29 -6.18
CA SER A 54 19.63 1.61 -6.55
C SER A 54 19.73 2.61 -5.38
N PRO A 55 20.14 3.87 -5.65
CA PRO A 55 20.07 4.96 -4.68
C PRO A 55 18.65 5.21 -4.12
N LEU A 56 17.62 4.66 -4.78
CA LEU A 56 16.25 4.67 -4.28
C LEU A 56 16.09 3.93 -2.94
N TYR A 57 16.95 2.95 -2.64
CA TYR A 57 16.93 2.25 -1.36
C TYR A 57 17.28 3.20 -0.19
N ASP A 58 18.39 3.94 -0.29
CA ASP A 58 18.79 4.89 0.74
C ASP A 58 17.75 6.00 0.92
N ILE A 59 17.08 6.42 -0.16
CA ILE A 59 15.97 7.37 -0.12
C ILE A 59 14.78 6.79 0.64
N ALA A 60 14.43 5.52 0.42
CA ALA A 60 13.32 4.86 1.10
C ALA A 60 13.61 4.66 2.59
N VAL A 61 14.83 4.26 2.95
CA VAL A 61 15.25 4.14 4.37
C VAL A 61 15.16 5.49 5.07
N LYS A 62 15.66 6.57 4.43
CA LYS A 62 15.55 7.92 4.99
C LYS A 62 14.09 8.36 5.13
N LEU A 63 13.25 8.04 4.14
CA LEU A 63 11.82 8.37 4.17
C LEU A 63 11.10 7.62 5.29
N GLU A 64 11.40 6.34 5.50
CA GLU A 64 10.88 5.57 6.65
C GLU A 64 11.25 6.22 7.97
N GLN A 65 12.52 6.59 8.16
CA GLN A 65 13.00 7.23 9.39
C GLN A 65 12.25 8.55 9.65
N CYS A 66 12.23 9.46 8.68
CA CYS A 66 11.57 10.76 8.83
C CYS A 66 10.06 10.63 9.00
N ALA A 67 9.43 9.67 8.31
CA ALA A 67 7.99 9.41 8.44
C ALA A 67 7.65 8.84 9.82
N SER A 68 8.47 7.93 10.37
CA SER A 68 8.30 7.39 11.71
C SER A 68 8.23 8.50 12.76
N GLU A 69 9.17 9.46 12.72
CA GLU A 69 9.21 10.60 13.64
C GLU A 69 7.92 11.46 13.63
N ARG A 70 7.19 11.51 12.51
CA ARG A 70 6.01 12.38 12.32
C ARG A 70 4.68 11.64 12.38
N LEU A 71 4.68 10.33 12.13
CA LEU A 71 3.48 9.55 11.84
C LEU A 71 3.33 8.28 12.70
N ALA A 72 4.38 7.85 13.41
CA ALA A 72 4.32 6.71 14.31
C ALA A 72 3.25 6.89 15.40
N GLU A 73 3.13 8.09 15.96
CA GLU A 73 2.09 8.43 16.95
C GLU A 73 0.67 8.25 16.41
N LYS A 74 0.50 8.37 15.09
CA LYS A 74 -0.78 8.17 14.39
C LYS A 74 -1.00 6.72 13.98
N GLY A 75 -0.09 5.81 14.33
CA GLY A 75 -0.13 4.39 13.95
C GLY A 75 0.11 4.17 12.45
N VAL A 76 0.81 5.08 11.77
CA VAL A 76 1.06 5.01 10.33
C VAL A 76 2.51 4.61 10.10
N TYR A 77 2.69 3.39 9.61
CA TYR A 77 3.99 2.75 9.39
C TYR A 77 4.07 2.20 7.96
N PRO A 78 5.28 1.89 7.45
CA PRO A 78 5.41 1.28 6.14
C PRO A 78 4.74 -0.10 6.11
N ASN A 79 4.05 -0.37 5.01
CA ASN A 79 3.41 -1.63 4.71
C ASN A 79 4.23 -2.45 3.70
N VAL A 80 3.76 -3.66 3.39
CA VAL A 80 4.40 -4.57 2.42
C VAL A 80 4.73 -3.91 1.06
N ASP A 81 3.93 -2.95 0.60
CA ASP A 81 4.10 -2.33 -0.71
C ASP A 81 5.27 -1.33 -0.76
N PHE A 82 5.71 -0.84 0.41
CA PHE A 82 6.79 0.15 0.48
C PHE A 82 8.13 -0.41 -0.03
N TYR A 83 8.49 -1.62 0.42
CA TYR A 83 9.75 -2.26 0.05
C TYR A 83 9.61 -3.23 -1.14
N SER A 84 8.41 -3.76 -1.41
CA SER A 84 8.23 -4.75 -2.49
C SER A 84 8.58 -4.16 -3.87
N GLY A 85 8.16 -2.92 -4.15
CA GLY A 85 8.43 -2.26 -5.43
C GLY A 85 9.92 -2.00 -5.69
N LEU A 86 10.69 -1.71 -4.63
CA LEU A 86 12.15 -1.58 -4.71
C LEU A 86 12.79 -2.92 -5.02
N LEU A 87 12.40 -3.98 -4.30
CA LEU A 87 12.93 -5.32 -4.51
C LEU A 87 12.65 -5.82 -5.93
N TYR A 88 11.42 -5.65 -6.43
CA TYR A 88 11.08 -6.05 -7.81
C TYR A 88 11.85 -5.24 -8.86
N ALA A 89 12.07 -3.94 -8.62
CA ALA A 89 12.90 -3.13 -9.51
C ALA A 89 14.36 -3.61 -9.54
N GLU A 90 14.93 -3.97 -8.38
CA GLU A 90 16.29 -4.53 -8.30
C GLU A 90 16.42 -5.89 -9.02
N LEU A 91 15.33 -6.65 -9.07
CA LEU A 91 15.21 -7.90 -9.83
C LEU A 91 14.93 -7.67 -11.33
N SER A 92 14.98 -6.42 -11.81
CA SER A 92 14.71 -6.03 -13.21
C SER A 92 13.32 -6.42 -13.71
N ILE A 93 12.35 -6.49 -12.79
CA ILE A 93 10.96 -6.75 -13.14
C ILE A 93 10.32 -5.44 -13.63
N PRO A 94 9.62 -5.43 -14.77
CA PRO A 94 8.88 -4.26 -15.24
C PRO A 94 7.81 -3.81 -14.22
N ARG A 95 7.68 -2.48 -14.00
CA ARG A 95 6.79 -1.93 -12.96
C ARG A 95 5.31 -2.25 -13.18
N ASP A 96 4.90 -2.37 -14.45
CA ASP A 96 3.56 -2.79 -14.85
C ASP A 96 3.25 -4.25 -14.46
N GLN A 97 4.26 -5.03 -14.08
CA GLN A 97 4.10 -6.43 -13.64
C GLN A 97 4.08 -6.61 -12.13
N PHE A 98 4.28 -5.55 -11.33
CA PHE A 98 4.33 -5.67 -9.86
C PHE A 98 3.01 -6.23 -9.30
N THR A 99 1.88 -5.74 -9.80
CA THR A 99 0.55 -6.24 -9.41
C THR A 99 0.33 -7.68 -9.87
N SER A 100 0.86 -8.07 -11.03
CA SER A 100 0.78 -9.46 -11.53
C SER A 100 1.49 -10.42 -10.57
N ILE A 101 2.70 -10.08 -10.11
CA ILE A 101 3.45 -10.90 -9.14
C ILE A 101 2.70 -11.01 -7.82
N PHE A 102 2.15 -9.90 -7.33
CA PHE A 102 1.30 -9.91 -6.14
C PHE A 102 0.11 -10.86 -6.32
N ALA A 103 -0.56 -10.82 -7.47
CA ALA A 103 -1.70 -11.69 -7.76
C ALA A 103 -1.31 -13.16 -7.80
N ILE A 104 -0.16 -13.51 -8.38
CA ILE A 104 0.36 -14.90 -8.39
C ILE A 104 0.48 -15.43 -6.96
N ALA A 105 1.14 -14.70 -6.07
CA ALA A 105 1.28 -15.10 -4.67
C ALA A 105 -0.08 -15.14 -3.95
N ARG A 106 -0.94 -14.14 -4.18
CA ARG A 106 -2.23 -14.01 -3.48
C ARG A 106 -3.27 -15.04 -3.92
N THR A 107 -3.15 -15.58 -5.13
CA THR A 107 -4.08 -16.60 -5.67
C THR A 107 -4.21 -17.81 -4.74
N ALA A 108 -3.12 -18.24 -4.08
CA ALA A 108 -3.17 -19.31 -3.10
C ALA A 108 -4.13 -18.99 -1.93
N GLY A 109 -4.06 -17.77 -1.40
CA GLY A 109 -4.94 -17.30 -0.33
C GLY A 109 -6.38 -17.11 -0.80
N TRP A 110 -6.60 -16.57 -2.01
CA TRP A 110 -7.94 -16.44 -2.59
C TRP A 110 -8.63 -17.79 -2.75
N LEU A 111 -7.93 -18.80 -3.28
CA LEU A 111 -8.47 -20.15 -3.46
C LEU A 111 -8.73 -20.83 -2.11
N ALA A 112 -7.86 -20.63 -1.11
CA ALA A 112 -8.06 -21.15 0.23
C ALA A 112 -9.32 -20.58 0.89
N HIS A 113 -9.49 -19.26 0.89
CA HIS A 113 -10.69 -18.60 1.44
C HIS A 113 -11.95 -18.94 0.65
N TRP A 114 -11.86 -19.07 -0.68
CA TRP A 114 -12.99 -19.52 -1.48
C TRP A 114 -13.43 -20.94 -1.10
N LYS A 115 -12.47 -21.86 -0.94
CA LYS A 115 -12.74 -23.24 -0.51
C LYS A 115 -13.34 -23.29 0.90
N GLU A 116 -12.86 -22.46 1.81
CA GLU A 116 -13.42 -22.31 3.15
C GLU A 116 -14.87 -21.80 3.09
N GLN A 117 -15.14 -20.76 2.30
CA GLN A 117 -16.48 -20.20 2.15
C GLN A 117 -17.49 -21.21 1.58
N ILE A 118 -17.14 -21.99 0.55
CA ILE A 118 -18.07 -22.95 -0.04
C ILE A 118 -18.41 -24.11 0.91
N SER A 119 -17.57 -24.39 1.92
CA SER A 119 -17.84 -25.45 2.90
C SER A 119 -19.03 -25.13 3.82
N ASN A 120 -19.31 -23.85 4.05
CA ASN A 120 -20.47 -23.37 4.81
C ASN A 120 -21.02 -22.09 4.14
N ASN A 121 -21.49 -22.24 2.90
CA ASN A 121 -21.72 -21.10 2.03
C ASN A 121 -22.89 -20.21 2.48
N ARG A 122 -22.66 -18.90 2.44
CA ARG A 122 -23.69 -17.87 2.62
C ARG A 122 -23.50 -16.77 1.59
N ILE A 123 -24.59 -16.35 0.95
CA ILE A 123 -24.56 -15.21 0.02
C ILE A 123 -24.23 -13.91 0.77
N TYR A 124 -23.24 -13.17 0.27
CA TYR A 124 -22.95 -11.81 0.72
C TYR A 124 -23.95 -10.84 0.06
N ARG A 125 -24.94 -10.38 0.82
CA ARG A 125 -25.94 -9.40 0.38
C ARG A 125 -26.10 -8.29 1.43
N PRO A 126 -25.18 -7.32 1.49
CA PRO A 126 -25.33 -6.16 2.36
C PRO A 126 -26.48 -5.27 1.89
N THR A 127 -27.10 -4.52 2.81
CA THR A 127 -28.08 -3.47 2.51
C THR A 127 -27.41 -2.11 2.47
N GLN A 128 -28.11 -1.10 1.96
CA GLN A 128 -27.66 0.29 1.93
C GLN A 128 -28.73 1.17 2.59
N GLU A 129 -28.29 2.28 3.20
CA GLU A 129 -29.18 3.30 3.74
C GLU A 129 -29.47 4.35 2.65
N TYR A 130 -30.75 4.53 2.31
CA TYR A 130 -31.16 5.54 1.35
C TYR A 130 -31.31 6.89 2.04
N ILE A 131 -30.45 7.85 1.69
CA ILE A 131 -30.47 9.23 2.19
C ILE A 131 -30.92 10.25 1.11
N GLY A 132 -31.59 9.75 0.07
CA GLY A 132 -32.10 10.58 -1.01
C GLY A 132 -33.47 11.19 -0.69
N PRO A 133 -34.03 11.99 -1.61
CA PRO A 133 -35.37 12.55 -1.44
C PRO A 133 -36.43 11.44 -1.38
N ASP A 134 -37.52 11.69 -0.65
CA ASP A 134 -38.70 10.83 -0.65
C ASP A 134 -39.32 10.69 -2.05
N LEU A 135 -40.41 9.92 -2.17
CA LEU A 135 -41.14 9.76 -3.42
C LEU A 135 -41.42 11.13 -4.07
N ARG A 136 -40.93 11.31 -5.30
CA ARG A 136 -41.15 12.53 -6.10
C ARG A 136 -42.10 12.24 -7.24
N GLU A 137 -43.04 13.15 -7.46
CA GLU A 137 -43.86 13.14 -8.67
C GLU A 137 -42.99 13.43 -9.90
N TYR A 138 -43.29 12.71 -10.99
CA TYR A 138 -42.60 12.92 -12.26
C TYR A 138 -43.06 14.24 -12.89
N ARG A 139 -42.11 15.14 -13.19
CA ARG A 139 -42.39 16.34 -14.00
C ARG A 139 -42.09 16.08 -15.47
N ALA A 140 -43.05 16.41 -16.33
CA ALA A 140 -42.88 16.36 -17.77
C ALA A 140 -41.68 17.21 -18.20
N ILE A 141 -41.05 16.85 -19.31
CA ILE A 141 -39.81 17.52 -19.76
C ILE A 141 -39.98 19.03 -19.96
N THR A 142 -41.18 19.47 -20.34
CA THR A 142 -41.56 20.88 -20.53
C THR A 142 -41.71 21.66 -19.23
N GLU A 143 -41.72 21.00 -18.07
CA GLU A 143 -41.99 21.56 -16.73
C GLU A 143 -40.82 21.36 -15.75
N ARG A 144 -39.65 21.01 -16.29
CA ARG A 144 -38.40 20.83 -15.52
C ARG A 144 -37.70 22.16 -15.25
#